data_AF-A0A067H984-F1
#
_entry.id   AF-A0A067H984-F1
#
_cell.length_a   1.000
_cell.length_b   1.000
_cell.length_c   1.000
_cell.angle_alpha   90.00
_cell.angle_beta   90.00
_cell.angle_gamma   90.00
#
_symmetry.space_group_name_H-M   'P 1'
#
loop_
_entity.id
_entity.type
_entity.pdbx_description
1 polymer ?
#
loop_
_entity_poly.entity_id
_entity_poly.type
_entity_poly.pdbx_seq_one_letter_code
_entity_poly.pdbx_strand_id
1 'polypeptide(L)'
;VGERDSVIIMTHEPNWLLDWYFNNVSGKNVKHLICDYLKGRCKLRIAGDMHHYMRHSYVPSDGPVYVQHLLVNGCGGAFLHPTHVFSNFRKFYGTTYESKAAYPSFEDSSRIALGNILKFRKKNWQFDFIGGIVYFVLVFSMFPQCELNHILREDSFSGHLRSFFGTVWNAFMYVLEHSYVSFAGALLLLIVAITFVPSKLSRKKRAMIGVLHVSAHLAAALILMLLLELGVETCIQHKLLATSGEFFILVSFNSVTMNDCGISSFCDIS
;
A
#
# COMPACT_ATOMS: atom_id res chain seq x y z
N VAL A 1 -20.87 32.79 28.22
CA VAL A 1 -19.92 31.94 28.98
C VAL A 1 -19.30 32.83 30.05
N GLY A 2 -19.64 32.59 31.32
CA GLY A 2 -19.10 33.30 32.47
C GLY A 2 -17.67 32.86 32.82
N GLU A 3 -17.05 33.60 33.74
CA GLU A 3 -15.65 33.41 34.14
C GLU A 3 -15.40 32.08 34.86
N ARG A 4 -16.43 31.47 35.46
CA ARG A 4 -16.33 30.22 36.23
C ARG A 4 -16.92 29.01 35.51
N ASP A 5 -17.41 29.18 34.29
CA ASP A 5 -18.02 28.09 33.53
C ASP A 5 -16.98 27.04 33.14
N SER A 6 -17.36 25.77 33.26
CA SER A 6 -16.61 24.66 32.68
C SER A 6 -17.02 24.48 31.23
N VAL A 7 -16.03 24.38 30.34
CA VAL A 7 -16.27 24.31 28.89
C VAL A 7 -15.90 22.94 28.36
N ILE A 8 -16.78 22.40 27.52
CA ILE A 8 -16.52 21.22 26.69
C ILE A 8 -16.40 21.68 25.24
N ILE A 9 -15.32 21.30 24.58
CA ILE A 9 -15.10 21.60 23.15
C ILE A 9 -15.32 20.32 22.36
N MET A 10 -16.15 20.40 21.32
CA MET A 10 -16.39 19.33 20.37
C MET A 10 -15.85 19.74 19.00
N THR A 11 -14.94 18.96 18.43
CA THR A 11 -14.45 19.13 17.05
C THR A 11 -14.65 17.86 16.25
N HIS A 12 -14.74 17.95 14.92
CA HIS A 12 -14.86 16.74 14.10
C HIS A 12 -13.58 15.89 14.17
N GLU A 13 -12.43 16.47 13.84
CA GLU A 13 -11.12 15.80 13.77
C GLU A 13 -10.31 15.98 15.07
N PRO A 14 -9.62 14.94 15.59
CA PRO A 14 -8.78 15.03 16.78
C PRO A 14 -7.42 15.63 16.43
N ASN A 15 -7.39 16.92 16.06
CA ASN A 15 -6.17 17.56 15.55
C ASN A 15 -4.98 17.44 16.53
N TRP A 16 -5.20 17.41 17.85
CA TRP A 16 -4.10 17.23 18.82
C TRP A 16 -3.35 15.91 18.64
N LEU A 17 -4.06 14.86 18.22
CA LEU A 17 -3.51 13.53 18.05
C LEU A 17 -2.89 13.37 16.65
N LEU A 18 -3.58 13.87 15.63
CA LEU A 18 -3.11 13.79 14.23
C LEU A 18 -1.94 14.73 13.95
N ASP A 19 -1.95 15.94 14.52
CA ASP A 19 -0.82 16.87 14.40
C ASP A 19 0.43 16.30 15.05
N TRP A 20 0.29 15.63 16.21
CA TRP A 20 1.39 14.92 16.85
C TRP A 20 1.92 13.78 15.96
N TYR A 21 1.03 12.97 15.40
CA TYR A 21 1.41 11.81 14.58
C TYR A 21 2.08 12.21 13.26
N PHE A 22 1.55 13.21 12.57
CA PHE A 22 2.08 13.68 11.29
C PHE A 22 3.16 14.76 11.42
N ASN A 23 3.52 15.16 12.65
CA ASN A 23 4.39 16.30 12.93
C ASN A 23 3.95 17.56 12.16
N ASN A 24 2.67 17.89 12.26
CA ASN A 24 2.03 19.01 11.60
C ASN A 24 1.47 20.00 12.63
N VAL A 25 1.05 21.18 12.19
CA VAL A 25 0.36 22.16 13.04
C VAL A 25 -0.92 22.62 12.35
N SER A 26 -2.06 22.19 12.90
CA SER A 26 -3.39 22.62 12.48
C SER A 26 -4.18 23.20 13.66
N GLY A 27 -5.46 23.54 13.45
CA GLY A 27 -6.34 23.96 14.55
C GLY A 27 -5.94 25.27 15.26
N LYS A 28 -5.25 26.21 14.59
CA LYS A 28 -4.78 27.48 15.18
C LYS A 28 -5.88 28.26 15.91
N ASN A 29 -7.08 28.32 15.33
CA ASN A 29 -8.23 29.01 15.93
C ASN A 29 -8.69 28.31 17.22
N VAL A 30 -8.70 26.97 17.24
CA VAL A 30 -9.05 26.19 18.43
C VAL A 30 -7.96 26.32 19.51
N LYS A 31 -6.68 26.39 19.11
CA LYS A 31 -5.58 26.72 20.01
C LYS A 31 -5.79 28.08 20.67
N HIS A 32 -6.04 29.12 19.87
CA HIS A 32 -6.27 30.47 20.38
C HIS A 32 -7.46 30.53 21.34
N LEU A 33 -8.58 29.87 20.98
CA LEU A 33 -9.74 29.75 21.86
C LEU A 33 -9.37 29.08 23.21
N ILE A 34 -8.64 27.97 23.19
CA ILE A 34 -8.29 27.20 24.39
C ILE A 34 -7.25 27.93 25.26
N CYS A 35 -6.15 28.36 24.65
CA CYS A 35 -5.00 28.90 25.38
C CYS A 35 -5.20 30.36 25.79
N ASP A 36 -5.76 31.18 24.90
CA ASP A 36 -5.78 32.64 25.08
C ASP A 36 -7.11 33.13 25.67
N TYR A 37 -8.23 32.48 25.34
CA TYR A 37 -9.56 32.90 25.81
C TYR A 37 -10.11 32.05 26.98
N LEU A 38 -10.01 30.72 26.89
CA LEU A 38 -10.55 29.82 27.92
C LEU A 38 -9.62 29.67 29.13
N LYS A 39 -8.30 29.77 28.95
CA LYS A 39 -7.29 29.81 30.03
C LYS A 39 -7.53 28.77 31.13
N GLY A 40 -7.69 27.49 30.76
CA GLY A 40 -7.87 26.37 31.69
C GLY A 40 -9.31 26.01 32.07
N ARG A 41 -10.30 26.73 31.51
CA ARG A 41 -11.74 26.39 31.66
C ARG A 41 -12.19 25.20 30.81
N CYS A 42 -11.40 24.80 29.80
CA CYS A 42 -11.72 23.63 28.98
C CYS A 42 -11.49 22.33 29.79
N LYS A 43 -12.57 21.70 30.26
CA LYS A 43 -12.48 20.45 31.03
C LYS A 43 -12.33 19.24 30.12
N LEU A 44 -13.01 19.25 28.98
CA LEU A 44 -12.99 18.15 28.03
C LEU A 44 -12.92 18.69 26.60
N ARG A 45 -12.01 18.13 25.81
CA ARG A 45 -12.04 18.26 24.36
C ARG A 45 -12.31 16.89 23.75
N ILE A 46 -13.39 16.79 22.98
CA ILE A 46 -13.83 15.57 22.33
C ILE A 46 -13.78 15.73 20.81
N ALA A 47 -13.39 14.67 20.12
CA ALA A 47 -13.50 14.57 18.68
C ALA A 47 -13.87 13.17 18.20
N GLY A 48 -14.34 13.09 16.95
CA GLY A 48 -14.63 11.85 16.24
C GLY A 48 -13.55 11.57 15.19
N ASP A 49 -13.97 11.28 13.95
CA ASP A 49 -13.16 11.03 12.74
C ASP A 49 -12.27 9.79 12.79
N MET A 50 -11.50 9.62 13.86
CA MET A 50 -10.74 8.41 14.13
C MET A 50 -11.67 7.35 14.70
N HIS A 51 -11.87 6.27 13.95
CA HIS A 51 -12.78 5.17 14.28
C HIS A 51 -12.25 4.25 15.39
N HIS A 52 -12.01 4.82 16.56
CA HIS A 52 -11.68 4.12 17.79
C HIS A 52 -12.10 4.97 18.98
N TYR A 53 -12.01 4.40 20.17
CA TYR A 53 -12.11 5.15 21.42
C TYR A 53 -10.72 5.35 22.01
N MET A 54 -10.42 6.55 22.49
CA MET A 54 -9.18 6.83 23.21
C MET A 54 -9.37 8.00 24.18
N ARG A 55 -9.03 7.79 25.45
CA ARG A 55 -9.12 8.81 26.51
C ARG A 55 -7.76 9.08 27.11
N HIS A 56 -7.35 10.34 27.06
CA HIS A 56 -6.21 10.84 27.80
C HIS A 56 -6.65 11.79 28.90
N SER A 57 -6.00 11.69 30.05
CA SER A 57 -6.15 12.61 31.17
C SER A 57 -4.83 13.31 31.44
N TYR A 58 -4.90 14.58 31.80
CA TYR A 58 -3.71 15.32 32.21
C TYR A 58 -3.05 14.65 33.43
N VAL A 59 -1.73 14.72 33.48
CA VAL A 59 -0.95 14.35 34.65
C VAL A 59 -0.71 15.64 35.45
N PRO A 60 -1.06 15.69 36.76
CA PRO A 60 -0.83 16.87 37.58
C PRO A 60 0.62 17.36 37.54
N SER A 61 0.80 18.66 37.35
CA SER A 61 2.09 19.35 37.38
C SER A 61 1.90 20.82 37.77
N ASP A 62 2.99 21.52 38.09
CA ASP A 62 2.95 22.92 38.52
C ASP A 62 2.62 23.91 37.37
N GLY A 63 2.58 23.43 36.12
CA GLY A 63 2.33 24.24 34.94
C GLY A 63 0.84 24.52 34.67
N PRO A 64 0.53 25.50 33.80
CA PRO A 64 -0.86 25.77 33.40
C PRO A 64 -1.46 24.57 32.66
N VAL A 65 -2.67 24.17 33.06
CA VAL A 65 -3.43 23.09 32.42
C VAL A 65 -4.54 23.71 31.57
N TYR A 66 -4.36 23.68 30.25
CA TYR A 66 -5.34 24.25 29.31
C TYR A 66 -6.55 23.35 29.06
N VAL A 67 -6.34 22.03 29.07
CA VAL A 67 -7.37 21.01 28.88
C VAL A 67 -7.14 19.88 29.89
N GLN A 68 -8.18 19.41 30.57
CA GLN A 68 -8.02 18.31 31.54
C GLN A 68 -8.14 16.93 30.88
N HIS A 69 -9.08 16.76 29.95
CA HIS A 69 -9.31 15.50 29.26
C HIS A 69 -9.35 15.66 27.74
N LEU A 70 -8.67 14.77 27.03
CA LEU A 70 -8.73 14.64 25.58
C LEU A 70 -9.39 13.31 25.24
N LEU A 71 -10.47 13.36 24.46
CA LEU A 71 -11.27 12.20 24.12
C LEU A 71 -11.44 12.07 22.61
N VAL A 72 -11.11 10.90 22.09
CA VAL A 72 -11.48 10.48 20.75
C VAL A 72 -12.58 9.44 20.88
N ASN A 73 -13.72 9.68 20.23
CA ASN A 73 -14.83 8.74 20.19
C ASN A 73 -15.46 8.74 18.78
N GLY A 74 -14.83 8.02 17.85
CA GLY A 74 -15.33 7.83 16.48
C GLY A 74 -16.02 6.49 16.26
N CYS A 75 -16.55 5.85 17.31
CA CYS A 75 -17.11 4.49 17.28
C CYS A 75 -18.51 4.38 16.63
N GLY A 76 -18.80 5.20 15.61
CA GLY A 76 -20.13 5.28 14.98
C GLY A 76 -20.53 4.11 14.07
N GLY A 77 -19.67 3.10 13.91
CA GLY A 77 -19.95 1.88 13.12
C GLY A 77 -19.07 1.66 11.87
N ALA A 78 -18.15 2.57 11.57
CA ALA A 78 -17.17 2.41 10.50
C ALA A 78 -16.00 1.48 10.90
N PHE A 79 -15.10 1.19 9.93
CA PHE A 79 -13.96 0.30 10.16
C PHE A 79 -13.00 0.87 11.21
N LEU A 80 -12.50 0.01 12.11
CA LEU A 80 -11.65 0.44 13.22
C LEU A 80 -10.30 1.01 12.75
N HIS A 81 -9.95 2.20 13.24
CA HIS A 81 -8.61 2.77 13.07
C HIS A 81 -7.64 2.27 14.16
N PRO A 82 -6.35 2.06 13.84
CA PRO A 82 -5.40 1.55 14.82
C PRO A 82 -5.18 2.54 15.96
N THR A 83 -5.31 2.05 17.19
CA THR A 83 -4.91 2.76 18.41
C THR A 83 -3.41 2.65 18.73
N HIS A 84 -2.74 1.55 18.38
CA HIS A 84 -1.34 1.28 18.78
C HIS A 84 -0.32 2.28 18.23
N VAL A 85 -0.61 2.89 17.07
CA VAL A 85 0.23 3.93 16.45
C VAL A 85 0.29 5.23 17.27
N PHE A 86 -0.65 5.41 18.21
CA PHE A 86 -0.73 6.58 19.09
C PHE A 86 -0.25 6.32 20.52
N SER A 87 0.29 5.13 20.81
CA SER A 87 0.71 4.72 22.16
C SER A 87 1.75 5.65 22.81
N ASN A 88 2.52 6.37 22.00
CA ASN A 88 3.55 7.32 22.44
C ASN A 88 3.07 8.77 22.60
N PHE A 89 1.79 9.05 22.36
CA PHE A 89 1.24 10.39 22.58
C PHE A 89 1.21 10.70 24.07
N ARG A 90 1.95 11.74 24.48
CA ARG A 90 2.09 12.11 25.91
C ARG A 90 2.04 13.61 26.20
N LYS A 91 2.12 14.49 25.20
CA LYS A 91 2.24 15.93 25.44
C LYS A 91 1.33 16.72 24.51
N PHE A 92 0.66 17.72 25.07
CA PHE A 92 -0.17 18.66 24.32
C PHE A 92 -0.18 20.02 25.02
N TYR A 93 0.12 21.08 24.26
CA TYR A 93 0.26 22.46 24.76
C TYR A 93 1.13 22.59 26.03
N GLY A 94 2.21 21.82 26.10
CA GLY A 94 3.14 21.83 27.24
C GLY A 94 2.70 20.99 28.44
N THR A 95 1.44 20.52 28.49
CA THR A 95 0.94 19.62 29.54
C THR A 95 1.19 18.16 29.17
N THR A 96 1.55 17.34 30.17
CA THR A 96 1.72 15.89 30.03
C THR A 96 0.38 15.18 30.23
N TYR A 97 0.14 14.14 29.43
CA TYR A 97 -1.06 13.32 29.46
C TYR A 97 -0.72 11.84 29.54
N GLU A 98 -1.61 11.09 30.17
CA GLU A 98 -1.57 9.64 30.24
C GLU A 98 -2.81 9.08 29.54
N SER A 99 -2.60 8.06 28.69
CA SER A 99 -3.70 7.28 28.10
C SER A 99 -4.35 6.44 29.19
N LYS A 100 -5.60 6.76 29.53
CA LYS A 100 -6.36 6.07 30.58
C LYS A 100 -7.19 4.91 30.04
N ALA A 101 -7.57 4.95 28.76
CA ALA A 101 -8.34 3.91 28.11
C ALA A 101 -8.25 4.03 26.60
N ALA A 102 -8.22 2.90 25.90
CA ALA A 102 -8.31 2.83 24.44
C ALA A 102 -9.10 1.58 24.03
N TYR A 103 -9.93 1.70 23.01
CA TYR A 103 -10.61 0.57 22.38
C TYR A 103 -10.48 0.64 20.86
N PRO A 104 -9.90 -0.39 20.20
CA PRO A 104 -9.27 -1.56 20.83
C PRO A 104 -8.05 -1.18 21.68
N SER A 105 -7.69 -2.05 22.64
CA SER A 105 -6.45 -1.87 23.42
C SER A 105 -5.23 -1.81 22.47
N PHE A 106 -4.12 -1.22 22.90
CA PHE A 106 -2.94 -1.11 22.03
C PHE A 106 -2.42 -2.48 21.55
N GLU A 107 -2.45 -3.48 22.43
CA GLU A 107 -2.04 -4.85 22.10
C GLU A 107 -3.01 -5.51 21.11
N ASP A 108 -4.32 -5.41 21.37
CA ASP A 108 -5.33 -5.97 20.48
C ASP A 108 -5.28 -5.30 19.11
N SER A 109 -5.11 -3.99 19.07
CA SER A 109 -4.97 -3.18 17.87
C SER A 109 -3.78 -3.61 17.02
N SER A 110 -2.63 -3.87 17.64
CA SER A 110 -1.44 -4.39 16.96
C SER A 110 -1.67 -5.80 16.42
N ARG A 111 -2.27 -6.68 17.24
CA ARG A 111 -2.61 -8.06 16.85
C ARG A 111 -3.62 -8.12 15.69
N ILE A 112 -4.63 -7.25 15.71
CA ILE A 112 -5.62 -7.13 14.63
C ILE A 112 -4.93 -6.63 13.36
N ALA A 113 -4.07 -5.61 13.45
CA ALA A 113 -3.33 -5.09 12.30
C ALA A 113 -2.46 -6.17 11.63
N LEU A 114 -1.77 -7.00 12.42
CA LEU A 114 -0.98 -8.12 11.89
C LEU A 114 -1.88 -9.19 11.24
N GLY A 115 -2.99 -9.54 11.89
CA GLY A 115 -3.94 -10.52 11.36
C GLY A 115 -4.69 -10.05 10.10
N ASN A 116 -4.74 -8.74 9.85
CA ASN A 116 -5.41 -8.19 8.67
C ASN A 116 -4.73 -8.59 7.37
N ILE A 117 -3.42 -8.87 7.34
CA ILE A 117 -2.72 -9.24 6.09
C ILE A 117 -3.38 -10.46 5.43
N LEU A 118 -3.64 -11.51 6.19
CA LEU A 118 -4.26 -12.74 5.69
C LEU A 118 -5.80 -12.63 5.66
N LYS A 119 -6.41 -12.03 6.69
CA LYS A 119 -7.88 -11.92 6.78
C LYS A 119 -8.47 -11.01 5.71
N PHE A 120 -7.79 -9.91 5.39
CA PHE A 120 -8.20 -9.00 4.32
C PHE A 120 -8.24 -9.73 2.98
N ARG A 121 -7.18 -10.48 2.67
CA ARG A 121 -7.09 -11.25 1.43
C ARG A 121 -8.20 -12.29 1.31
N LYS A 122 -8.44 -13.07 2.38
CA LYS A 122 -9.51 -14.08 2.41
C LYS A 122 -10.91 -13.47 2.21
N LYS A 123 -11.18 -12.31 2.82
CA LYS A 123 -12.50 -11.65 2.72
C LYS A 123 -12.69 -10.91 1.40
N ASN A 124 -11.61 -10.36 0.83
CA ASN A 124 -11.63 -9.52 -0.35
C ASN A 124 -10.91 -10.19 -1.53
N TRP A 125 -11.15 -11.48 -1.78
CA TRP A 125 -10.48 -12.22 -2.85
C TRP A 125 -10.71 -11.60 -4.25
N GLN A 126 -11.80 -10.87 -4.45
CA GLN A 126 -12.06 -10.09 -5.66
C GLN A 126 -10.95 -9.06 -5.95
N PHE A 127 -10.33 -8.52 -4.90
CA PHE A 127 -9.19 -7.62 -5.03
C PHE A 127 -7.98 -8.33 -5.66
N ASP A 128 -7.74 -9.60 -5.31
CA ASP A 128 -6.68 -10.40 -5.93
C ASP A 128 -6.96 -10.66 -7.41
N PHE A 129 -8.22 -10.91 -7.78
CA PHE A 129 -8.60 -11.12 -9.18
C PHE A 129 -8.35 -9.87 -10.04
N ILE A 130 -8.81 -8.70 -9.56
CA ILE A 130 -8.54 -7.42 -10.23
C ILE A 130 -7.03 -7.15 -10.29
N GLY A 131 -6.31 -7.39 -9.19
CA GLY A 131 -4.85 -7.28 -9.14
C GLY A 131 -4.15 -8.19 -10.15
N GLY A 132 -4.66 -9.41 -10.36
CA GLY A 132 -4.19 -10.35 -11.37
C GLY A 132 -4.35 -9.81 -12.79
N ILE A 133 -5.49 -9.17 -13.11
CA ILE A 133 -5.71 -8.51 -14.40
C ILE A 133 -4.70 -7.36 -14.59
N VAL A 134 -4.51 -6.53 -13.56
CA VAL A 134 -3.51 -5.44 -13.61
C VAL A 134 -2.11 -6.00 -13.84
N TYR A 135 -1.73 -7.05 -13.13
CA TYR A 135 -0.43 -7.72 -13.31
C TYR A 135 -0.27 -8.27 -14.71
N PHE A 136 -1.30 -8.93 -15.24
CA PHE A 136 -1.31 -9.43 -16.61
C PHE A 136 -1.06 -8.30 -17.61
N VAL A 137 -1.76 -7.16 -17.49
CA VAL A 137 -1.54 -5.99 -18.36
C VAL A 137 -0.11 -5.45 -18.23
N LEU A 138 0.46 -5.42 -17.02
CA LEU A 138 1.85 -4.96 -16.82
C LEU A 138 2.87 -5.81 -17.57
N VAL A 139 2.67 -7.12 -17.67
CA VAL A 139 3.61 -8.04 -18.35
C VAL A 139 3.12 -8.51 -19.71
N PHE A 140 1.97 -8.06 -20.19
CA PHE A 140 1.30 -8.60 -21.37
C PHE A 140 2.19 -8.60 -22.60
N SER A 141 2.93 -7.51 -22.83
CA SER A 141 3.84 -7.37 -23.96
C SER A 141 5.07 -8.29 -23.91
N MET A 142 5.28 -9.01 -22.80
CA MET A 142 6.40 -9.95 -22.64
C MET A 142 6.03 -11.37 -23.09
N PHE A 143 4.76 -11.70 -23.23
CA PHE A 143 4.35 -13.04 -23.62
C PHE A 143 4.43 -13.24 -25.15
N PRO A 144 4.85 -14.42 -25.62
CA PRO A 144 5.58 -15.48 -24.90
C PRO A 144 7.10 -15.21 -24.88
N GLN A 145 7.79 -15.56 -23.80
CA GLN A 145 9.26 -15.56 -23.81
C GLN A 145 9.78 -16.80 -24.56
N CYS A 146 10.50 -16.59 -25.67
CA CYS A 146 10.88 -17.67 -26.59
C CYS A 146 12.11 -18.50 -26.17
N GLU A 147 12.86 -18.06 -25.15
CA GLU A 147 14.10 -18.74 -24.72
C GLU A 147 14.19 -18.82 -23.20
N LEU A 148 13.51 -19.79 -22.57
CA LEU A 148 13.65 -20.08 -21.13
C LEU A 148 14.59 -21.25 -20.84
N ASN A 149 15.00 -21.99 -21.88
CA ASN A 149 15.78 -23.21 -21.76
C ASN A 149 17.17 -22.99 -21.14
N HIS A 150 17.76 -21.79 -21.27
CA HIS A 150 19.03 -21.46 -20.62
C HIS A 150 18.92 -21.38 -19.10
N ILE A 151 17.74 -21.05 -18.55
CA ILE A 151 17.49 -21.02 -17.10
C ILE A 151 17.46 -22.44 -16.54
N LEU A 152 16.88 -23.40 -17.29
CA LEU A 152 16.71 -24.79 -16.84
C LEU A 152 17.96 -25.67 -17.03
N ARG A 153 18.92 -25.26 -17.87
CA ARG A 153 20.09 -26.07 -18.26
C ARG A 153 21.36 -25.86 -17.44
N GLU A 154 21.42 -24.88 -16.53
CA GLU A 154 22.65 -24.69 -15.75
C GLU A 154 22.84 -25.80 -14.70
N ASP A 155 24.08 -26.21 -14.44
CA ASP A 155 24.37 -27.32 -13.52
C ASP A 155 24.40 -26.89 -12.03
N SER A 156 24.28 -25.59 -11.74
CA SER A 156 24.43 -25.05 -10.38
C SER A 156 23.26 -24.14 -9.97
N PHE A 157 22.87 -24.22 -8.70
CA PHE A 157 21.77 -23.41 -8.14
C PHE A 157 22.05 -21.89 -8.19
N SER A 158 23.31 -21.48 -7.96
CA SER A 158 23.72 -20.07 -8.11
C SER A 158 23.63 -19.61 -9.56
N GLY A 159 23.93 -20.51 -10.49
CA GLY A 159 23.75 -20.32 -11.92
C GLY A 159 22.30 -20.08 -12.31
N HIS A 160 21.38 -20.97 -11.88
CA HIS A 160 19.93 -20.80 -12.08
C HIS A 160 19.43 -19.45 -11.55
N LEU A 161 19.82 -19.06 -10.34
CA LEU A 161 19.42 -17.77 -9.77
C LEU A 161 19.95 -16.58 -10.59
N ARG A 162 21.22 -16.63 -11.03
CA ARG A 162 21.81 -15.56 -11.84
C ARG A 162 21.10 -15.44 -13.18
N SER A 163 20.85 -16.56 -13.85
CA SER A 163 20.14 -16.62 -15.13
C SER A 163 18.69 -16.13 -15.00
N PHE A 164 18.01 -16.52 -13.93
CA PHE A 164 16.66 -16.07 -13.60
C PHE A 164 16.60 -14.54 -13.41
N PHE A 165 17.42 -13.99 -12.51
CA PHE A 165 17.43 -12.53 -12.26
C PHE A 165 17.93 -11.74 -13.48
N GLY A 166 18.84 -12.29 -14.28
CA GLY A 166 19.24 -11.70 -15.56
C GLY A 166 18.07 -11.62 -16.54
N THR A 167 17.26 -12.67 -16.62
CA THR A 167 16.07 -12.70 -17.48
C THR A 167 15.00 -11.72 -16.99
N VAL A 168 14.76 -11.63 -15.67
CA VAL A 168 13.89 -10.60 -15.07
C VAL A 168 14.35 -9.19 -15.46
N TRP A 169 15.66 -8.93 -15.39
CA TRP A 169 16.23 -7.63 -15.74
C TRP A 169 16.09 -7.30 -17.23
N ASN A 170 16.34 -8.26 -18.10
CA ASN A 170 16.16 -8.09 -19.55
C ASN A 170 14.69 -7.79 -19.88
N ALA A 171 13.75 -8.53 -19.28
CA ALA A 171 12.32 -8.27 -19.44
C ALA A 171 11.93 -6.88 -18.93
N PHE A 172 12.50 -6.43 -17.80
CA PHE A 172 12.30 -5.06 -17.31
C PHE A 172 12.77 -4.00 -18.30
N MET A 173 13.98 -4.14 -18.87
CA MET A 173 14.49 -3.20 -19.87
C MET A 173 13.61 -3.21 -21.13
N TYR A 174 13.14 -4.38 -21.57
CA TYR A 174 12.24 -4.50 -22.71
C TYR A 174 10.89 -3.80 -22.46
N VAL A 175 10.33 -3.88 -21.24
CA VAL A 175 9.12 -3.12 -20.86
C VAL A 175 9.35 -1.61 -21.03
N LEU A 176 10.52 -1.10 -20.62
CA LEU A 176 10.84 0.32 -20.69
C LEU A 176 11.10 0.83 -22.10
N GLU A 177 11.78 0.03 -22.92
CA GLU A 177 12.30 0.49 -24.21
C GLU A 177 11.39 0.17 -25.40
N HIS A 178 10.69 -0.98 -25.37
CA HIS A 178 10.05 -1.54 -26.55
C HIS A 178 8.53 -1.72 -26.40
N SER A 179 7.98 -1.68 -25.18
CA SER A 179 6.59 -2.06 -24.92
C SER A 179 5.68 -0.88 -24.58
N TYR A 180 4.97 -0.33 -25.57
CA TYR A 180 4.06 0.80 -25.35
C TYR A 180 2.92 0.50 -24.37
N VAL A 181 2.30 -0.68 -24.44
CA VAL A 181 1.15 -1.05 -23.60
C VAL A 181 1.57 -1.26 -22.14
N SER A 182 2.55 -2.12 -21.89
CA SER A 182 3.09 -2.36 -20.55
C SER A 182 3.68 -1.09 -19.92
N PHE A 183 4.38 -0.27 -20.70
CA PHE A 183 4.92 1.02 -20.24
C PHE A 183 3.80 2.00 -19.85
N ALA A 184 2.78 2.16 -20.70
CA ALA A 184 1.63 3.00 -20.40
C ALA A 184 0.88 2.53 -19.14
N GLY A 185 0.73 1.20 -18.97
CA GLY A 185 0.16 0.59 -17.77
C GLY A 185 0.98 0.91 -16.51
N ALA A 186 2.30 0.78 -16.57
CA ALA A 186 3.20 1.11 -15.46
C ALA A 186 3.17 2.61 -15.11
N LEU A 187 3.12 3.49 -16.12
CA LEU A 187 3.01 4.93 -15.93
C LEU A 187 1.68 5.33 -15.28
N LEU A 188 0.57 4.74 -15.75
CA LEU A 188 -0.75 4.96 -15.16
C LEU A 188 -0.76 4.50 -13.70
N LEU A 189 -0.21 3.32 -13.41
CA LEU A 189 -0.08 2.81 -12.05
C LEU A 189 0.76 3.74 -11.17
N LEU A 190 1.82 4.35 -11.71
CA LEU A 190 2.65 5.32 -11.00
C LEU A 190 1.89 6.61 -10.67
N ILE A 191 1.13 7.15 -11.63
CA ILE A 191 0.29 8.34 -11.42
C ILE A 191 -0.73 8.06 -10.32
N VAL A 192 -1.42 6.91 -10.39
CA VAL A 192 -2.39 6.48 -9.38
C VAL A 192 -1.69 6.31 -8.02
N ALA A 193 -0.55 5.62 -7.96
CA ALA A 193 0.18 5.41 -6.71
C ALA A 193 0.57 6.73 -6.04
N ILE A 194 1.12 7.71 -6.78
CA ILE A 194 1.54 9.01 -6.23
C ILE A 194 0.33 9.86 -5.79
N THR A 195 -0.75 9.84 -6.58
CA THR A 195 -1.96 10.63 -6.30
C THR A 195 -2.70 10.13 -5.05
N PHE A 196 -2.74 8.81 -4.84
CA PHE A 196 -3.38 8.20 -3.67
C PHE A 196 -2.59 8.34 -2.36
N VAL A 197 -1.28 8.63 -2.39
CA VAL A 197 -0.53 8.91 -1.14
C VAL A 197 -1.08 10.19 -0.47
N PRO A 198 -1.40 10.16 0.84
CA PRO A 198 -2.01 11.28 1.54
C PRO A 198 -1.29 12.62 1.36
N SER A 199 -2.07 13.69 1.19
CA SER A 199 -1.57 15.07 1.00
C SER A 199 -0.87 15.65 2.24
N LYS A 200 -1.06 15.03 3.41
CA LYS A 200 -0.35 15.38 4.66
C LYS A 200 1.16 15.09 4.57
N LEU A 201 1.60 14.27 3.61
CA LEU A 201 3.03 14.01 3.34
C LEU A 201 3.60 14.97 2.29
N SER A 202 4.89 15.29 2.40
CA SER A 202 5.57 16.16 1.42
C SER A 202 5.58 15.56 0.01
N ARG A 203 5.55 16.41 -1.03
CA ARG A 203 5.57 15.96 -2.44
C ARG A 203 6.70 14.98 -2.75
N LYS A 204 7.89 15.20 -2.16
CA LYS A 204 9.05 14.29 -2.30
C LYS A 204 8.78 12.91 -1.70
N LYS A 205 8.23 12.84 -0.48
CA LYS A 205 7.88 11.57 0.17
C LYS A 205 6.79 10.82 -0.60
N ARG A 206 5.81 11.55 -1.14
CA ARG A 206 4.74 10.97 -1.98
C ARG A 206 5.29 10.31 -3.24
N ALA A 207 6.18 11.02 -3.96
CA ALA A 207 6.85 10.46 -5.12
C ALA A 207 7.70 9.23 -4.76
N MET A 208 8.49 9.29 -3.69
CA MET A 208 9.32 8.18 -3.24
C MET A 208 8.50 6.92 -2.89
N ILE A 209 7.40 7.08 -2.14
CA ILE A 209 6.50 5.97 -1.79
C ILE A 209 5.85 5.39 -3.06
N GLY A 210 5.36 6.26 -3.97
CA GLY A 210 4.75 5.83 -5.22
C GLY A 210 5.72 5.03 -6.11
N VAL A 211 6.94 5.52 -6.30
CA VAL A 211 7.98 4.82 -7.07
C VAL A 211 8.31 3.47 -6.46
N LEU A 212 8.61 3.42 -5.15
CA LEU A 212 8.90 2.16 -4.45
C LEU A 212 7.76 1.14 -4.58
N HIS A 213 6.52 1.60 -4.46
CA HIS A 213 5.34 0.75 -4.58
C HIS A 213 5.18 0.17 -5.99
N VAL A 214 5.28 1.01 -7.02
CA VAL A 214 5.18 0.54 -8.42
C VAL A 214 6.34 -0.38 -8.79
N SER A 215 7.57 -0.06 -8.37
CA SER A 215 8.72 -0.94 -8.59
C SER A 215 8.52 -2.33 -7.96
N ALA A 216 7.95 -2.39 -6.74
CA ALA A 216 7.65 -3.67 -6.10
C ALA A 216 6.59 -4.48 -6.88
N HIS A 217 5.53 -3.82 -7.35
CA HIS A 217 4.48 -4.48 -8.15
C HIS A 217 4.99 -4.95 -9.52
N LEU A 218 5.80 -4.13 -10.20
CA LEU A 218 6.39 -4.49 -11.49
C LEU A 218 7.36 -5.67 -11.35
N ALA A 219 8.23 -5.65 -10.34
CA ALA A 219 9.13 -6.77 -10.06
C ALA A 219 8.35 -8.06 -9.75
N ALA A 220 7.30 -7.97 -8.92
CA ALA A 220 6.46 -9.11 -8.60
C ALA A 220 5.74 -9.66 -9.84
N ALA A 221 5.23 -8.79 -10.72
CA ALA A 221 4.56 -9.20 -11.95
C ALA A 221 5.53 -9.93 -12.91
N LEU A 222 6.73 -9.38 -13.11
CA LEU A 222 7.77 -10.01 -13.95
C LEU A 222 8.22 -11.37 -13.40
N ILE A 223 8.43 -11.46 -12.08
CA ILE A 223 8.80 -12.72 -11.42
C ILE A 223 7.70 -13.76 -11.57
N LEU A 224 6.43 -13.39 -11.31
CA LEU A 224 5.30 -14.31 -11.43
C LEU A 224 5.07 -14.76 -12.87
N MET A 225 5.27 -13.88 -13.84
CA MET A 225 5.23 -14.21 -15.26
C MET A 225 6.27 -15.27 -15.62
N LEU A 226 7.54 -15.05 -15.26
CA LEU A 226 8.61 -16.01 -15.54
C LEU A 226 8.39 -17.34 -14.81
N LEU A 227 7.89 -17.32 -13.57
CA LEU A 227 7.56 -18.56 -12.85
C LEU A 227 6.42 -19.32 -13.51
N LEU A 228 5.40 -18.62 -14.03
CA LEU A 228 4.31 -19.22 -14.79
C LEU A 228 4.85 -19.88 -16.07
N GLU A 229 5.66 -19.18 -16.85
CA GLU A 229 6.23 -19.71 -18.10
C GLU A 229 7.20 -20.87 -17.85
N LEU A 230 8.08 -20.78 -16.84
CA LEU A 230 8.94 -21.89 -16.43
C LEU A 230 8.12 -23.12 -16.00
N GLY A 231 7.01 -22.89 -15.29
CA GLY A 231 6.09 -23.96 -14.90
C GLY A 231 5.45 -24.64 -16.11
N VAL A 232 4.96 -23.86 -17.08
CA VAL A 232 4.38 -24.37 -18.33
C VAL A 232 5.43 -25.16 -19.13
N GLU A 233 6.62 -24.60 -19.32
CA GLU A 233 7.73 -25.23 -20.04
C GLU A 233 8.14 -26.56 -19.37
N THR A 234 8.24 -26.58 -18.04
CA THR A 234 8.55 -27.80 -17.27
C THR A 234 7.46 -28.87 -17.46
N CYS A 235 6.19 -28.48 -17.45
CA CYS A 235 5.07 -29.41 -17.68
C CYS A 235 5.09 -29.99 -19.10
N ILE A 236 5.48 -29.19 -20.10
CA ILE A 236 5.65 -29.64 -21.50
C ILE A 236 6.82 -30.64 -21.58
N GLN A 237 7.98 -30.32 -21.00
CA GLN A 237 9.17 -31.18 -21.02
C GLN A 237 8.91 -32.55 -20.38
N HIS A 238 8.12 -32.59 -19.30
CA HIS A 238 7.76 -33.84 -18.61
C HIS A 238 6.55 -34.55 -19.22
N LYS A 239 6.02 -34.09 -20.36
CA LYS A 239 4.83 -34.63 -21.05
C LYS A 239 3.59 -34.71 -20.14
N LEU A 240 3.50 -33.82 -19.14
CA LEU A 240 2.37 -33.73 -18.21
C LEU A 240 1.19 -32.95 -18.81
N LEU A 241 1.47 -32.12 -19.82
CA LEU A 241 0.47 -31.51 -20.68
C LEU A 241 0.47 -32.29 -22.00
N ALA A 242 -0.70 -32.76 -22.43
CA ALA A 242 -0.84 -33.53 -23.67
C ALA A 242 -0.34 -32.70 -24.86
N THR A 243 0.66 -33.20 -25.58
CA THR A 243 1.12 -32.69 -26.89
C THR A 243 0.14 -33.06 -28.00
N SER A 244 -1.16 -32.84 -27.78
CA SER A 244 -2.20 -33.08 -28.77
C SER A 244 -2.80 -31.75 -29.23
N GLY A 245 -2.20 -31.19 -30.29
CA GLY A 245 -2.80 -30.15 -31.13
C GLY A 245 -2.78 -28.75 -30.53
N GLU A 246 -2.02 -27.87 -31.18
CA GLU A 246 -2.11 -26.41 -31.12
C GLU A 246 -2.81 -25.79 -29.90
N PHE A 247 -2.01 -25.27 -28.97
CA PHE A 247 -2.52 -24.29 -28.01
C PHE A 247 -3.00 -23.06 -28.80
N PHE A 248 -4.30 -23.02 -29.10
CA PHE A 248 -4.97 -22.04 -29.95
C PHE A 248 -4.73 -20.58 -29.52
N ILE A 249 -4.30 -20.36 -28.27
CA ILE A 249 -3.94 -19.04 -27.75
C ILE A 249 -2.50 -18.64 -28.14
N LEU A 250 -1.52 -19.56 -28.11
CA LEU A 250 -0.12 -19.24 -28.42
C LEU A 250 0.12 -19.08 -29.92
N VAL A 251 -0.56 -19.90 -30.74
CA VAL A 251 -0.51 -19.80 -32.21
C VAL A 251 -1.30 -18.58 -32.72
N SER A 252 -2.44 -18.23 -32.10
CA SER A 252 -3.17 -17.00 -32.47
C SER A 252 -2.42 -15.72 -32.10
N PHE A 253 -1.60 -15.73 -31.05
CA PHE A 253 -0.73 -14.59 -30.74
C PHE A 253 0.40 -14.43 -31.76
N ASN A 254 1.03 -15.54 -32.18
CA ASN A 254 2.08 -15.51 -33.20
C ASN A 254 1.57 -15.09 -34.59
N SER A 255 0.34 -15.46 -34.97
CA SER A 255 -0.21 -15.06 -36.27
C SER A 255 -0.62 -13.58 -36.34
N VAL A 256 -0.94 -12.95 -35.21
CA VAL A 256 -1.26 -11.52 -35.15
C VAL A 256 0.00 -10.66 -35.14
N THR A 257 1.09 -11.09 -34.46
CA THR A 257 2.36 -10.34 -34.42
C THR A 257 3.24 -10.54 -35.65
N MET A 258 3.16 -11.70 -36.33
CA MET A 258 3.92 -11.93 -37.57
C MET A 258 3.35 -11.20 -38.81
N ASN A 259 2.10 -10.71 -38.77
CA ASN A 259 1.56 -9.89 -39.88
C ASN A 259 2.05 -8.43 -39.87
N ASP A 260 2.61 -7.94 -38.75
CA ASP A 260 3.17 -6.59 -38.65
C ASP A 260 4.69 -6.54 -38.92
N CYS A 261 5.36 -7.69 -39.00
CA CYS A 261 6.77 -7.80 -39.31
C CYS A 261 6.92 -8.64 -40.57
N GLY A 262 6.91 -7.99 -41.74
CA GLY A 262 6.94 -8.62 -43.07
C GLY A 262 8.20 -9.46 -43.32
N ILE A 263 8.22 -10.68 -42.77
CA ILE A 263 9.23 -11.70 -43.01
C ILE A 263 8.48 -12.97 -43.43
N SER A 264 8.11 -13.02 -44.71
CA SER A 264 7.80 -14.29 -45.35
C SER A 264 9.09 -15.09 -45.50
N SER A 265 8.97 -16.41 -45.32
CA SER A 265 9.99 -17.43 -45.60
C SER A 265 10.85 -17.79 -44.39
N PHE A 266 10.48 -18.88 -43.72
CA PHE A 266 11.34 -20.05 -43.51
C PHE A 266 10.58 -21.08 -42.65
N CYS A 267 9.74 -21.89 -43.28
CA CYS A 267 9.31 -23.18 -42.74
C CYS A 267 9.01 -24.09 -43.94
N ASP A 268 10.07 -24.49 -44.62
CA ASP A 268 10.10 -25.71 -45.40
C ASP A 268 11.29 -26.52 -44.90
N ILE A 269 11.08 -27.84 -44.87
CA ILE A 269 12.03 -28.95 -44.61
C ILE A 269 11.93 -29.58 -43.21
N SER A 270 11.14 -30.67 -43.21
CA SER A 270 11.31 -31.99 -42.57
C SER A 270 11.32 -32.14 -41.05
#